data_AF-A0A6M3U8B7-F1
#
_entry.id   AF-A0A6M3U8B7-F1
#
_cell.length_a   1.000
_cell.length_b   1.000
_cell.length_c   1.000
_cell.angle_alpha   90.00
_cell.angle_beta   90.00
_cell.angle_gamma   90.00
#
_symmetry.space_group_name_H-M   'P 1'
#
loop_
_entity.id
_entity.type
_entity.pdbx_description
1 polymer ?
#
loop_
_entity_poly.entity_id
_entity_poly.type
_entity_poly.pdbx_seq_one_letter_code
_entity_poly.pdbx_strand_id
1 'polypeptide(L)' 'MGQGTAAGYAVEGIARQPEAEGKIRGALLLSFAFMESLTIYGLVVALALLFANPFAGS' A
#
# COMPACT_ATOMS: atom_id res chain seq x y z
N MET A 1 -9.79 0.55 3.15
CA MET A 1 -10.95 0.94 2.33
C MET A 1 -10.59 1.25 0.88
N GLY A 2 -9.50 1.97 0.57
CA GLY A 2 -9.17 2.33 -0.82
C GLY A 2 -8.66 1.20 -1.72
N GLN A 3 -8.03 0.16 -1.17
CA GLN A 3 -7.39 -0.90 -1.95
C GLN A 3 -8.40 -1.74 -2.75
N GLY A 4 -9.51 -2.17 -2.12
CA GLY A 4 -10.56 -2.95 -2.80
C GLY A 4 -11.24 -2.17 -3.93
N THR A 5 -11.48 -0.87 -3.72
CA THR A 5 -12.03 0.01 -4.76
C THR A 5 -11.04 0.24 -5.91
N ALA A 6 -9.76 0.45 -5.60
CA ALA A 6 -8.71 0.59 -6.62
C ALA A 6 -8.54 -0.70 -7.44
N ALA A 7 -8.61 -1.87 -6.80
CA ALA A 7 -8.63 -3.16 -7.50
C ALA A 7 -9.87 -3.31 -8.39
N GLY A 8 -11.05 -2.89 -7.91
CA GLY A 8 -12.28 -2.88 -8.71
C GLY A 8 -12.16 -2.04 -9.98
N TYR A 9 -11.63 -0.82 -9.87
CA TYR A 9 -11.38 0.04 -11.04
C TYR A 9 -10.31 -0.51 -11.97
N ALA A 10 -9.27 -1.15 -11.42
CA ALA A 10 -8.26 -1.82 -12.24
C ALA A 10 -8.87 -2.97 -13.03
N VAL A 11 -9.72 -3.80 -12.42
CA VAL A 11 -10.42 -4.90 -13.11
C VAL A 11 -11.37 -4.36 -14.17
N GLU A 12 -12.12 -3.29 -13.91
CA GLU A 12 -12.98 -2.65 -14.91
C GLU A 12 -12.16 -2.06 -16.08
N GLY A 13 -11.00 -1.47 -15.80
CA GLY A 13 -10.06 -0.98 -16.80
C GLY A 13 -9.48 -2.10 -17.67
N ILE A 14 -9.14 -3.24 -17.06
CA ILE A 14 -8.68 -4.44 -17.77
C ILE A 14 -9.79 -5.01 -18.65
N ALA A 15 -11.03 -5.05 -18.14
CA ALA A 15 -12.18 -5.54 -18.91
C ALA A 15 -12.46 -4.65 -20.14
N ARG A 16 -12.25 -3.34 -20.04
CA ARG A 16 -12.36 -2.40 -21.18
C ARG A 16 -11.17 -2.50 -22.14
N GLN A 17 -9.97 -2.75 -21.64
CA GLN A 17 -8.73 -2.82 -22.41
C GLN A 17 -7.85 -3.99 -21.95
N PRO A 18 -8.12 -5.21 -22.43
CA PRO A 18 -7.38 -6.40 -22.00
C PRO A 18 -5.90 -6.37 -22.45
N GLU A 19 -5.59 -5.70 -23.56
CA GLU A 19 -4.20 -5.52 -24.02
C GLU A 19 -3.33 -4.73 -23.01
N ALA A 20 -3.96 -3.87 -22.19
CA ALA A 20 -3.29 -3.07 -21.18
C ALA A 20 -3.19 -3.79 -19.81
N GLU A 21 -3.61 -5.05 -19.71
CA GLU A 21 -3.74 -5.78 -18.44
C GLU A 21 -2.46 -5.76 -17.61
N GLY A 22 -1.33 -6.09 -18.22
CA GLY A 22 -0.04 -6.13 -17.53
C GLY A 22 0.37 -4.77 -16.95
N LYS A 23 0.10 -3.68 -17.68
CA LYS A 23 0.39 -2.31 -17.22
C LYS A 23 -0.53 -1.89 -16.08
N ILE A 24 -1.83 -2.18 -16.18
CA ILE A 24 -2.82 -1.83 -15.15
C ILE A 24 -2.53 -2.60 -13.85
N ARG A 25 -2.29 -3.92 -13.94
CA ARG A 25 -1.90 -4.73 -12.78
C ARG A 25 -0.58 -4.28 -12.18
N GLY A 26 0.41 -3.96 -13.01
CA GLY A 26 1.69 -3.44 -12.55
C GLY A 26 1.54 -2.14 -11.76
N ALA A 27 0.77 -1.17 -12.27
CA ALA A 27 0.50 0.08 -11.59
C ALA A 27 -0.29 -0.12 -10.28
N LEU A 28 -1.27 -1.03 -10.27
CA LEU A 28 -2.04 -1.38 -9.07
C LEU A 28 -1.16 -1.98 -7.98
N LEU A 29 -0.34 -2.97 -8.33
CA LEU A 29 0.57 -3.63 -7.38
C LEU A 29 1.62 -2.66 -6.84
N LEU A 30 2.16 -1.79 -7.68
CA LEU A 30 3.08 -0.74 -7.24
C LEU A 30 2.40 0.21 -6.25
N SER A 31 1.16 0.62 -6.53
CA SER A 31 0.38 1.48 -5.63
C SER A 31 0.09 0.80 -4.29
N PHE A 32 -0.21 -0.50 -4.30
CA PHE A 32 -0.38 -1.29 -3.09
C PHE A 32 0.92 -1.43 -2.30
N ALA A 33 2.04 -1.72 -2.97
CA ALA A 33 3.34 -1.81 -2.33
C ALA A 33 3.72 -0.49 -1.62
N PHE A 34 3.46 0.67 -2.23
CA PHE A 34 3.67 1.96 -1.59
C PHE A 34 2.77 2.15 -0.36
N MET A 35 1.47 1.84 -0.47
CA MET A 35 0.54 1.96 0.64
C MET A 35 0.96 1.08 1.83
N GLU A 36 1.32 -0.18 1.57
CA GLU A 36 1.80 -1.09 2.59
C GLU A 36 3.14 -0.63 3.20
N SER A 37 4.06 -0.08 2.39
CA SER A 37 5.34 0.44 2.91
C SER A 37 5.16 1.58 3.91
N LEU A 38 4.20 2.48 3.68
CA LEU A 38 3.86 3.57 4.60
C LEU A 38 3.26 3.02 5.91
N THR A 39 2.37 2.02 5.79
CA THR A 39 1.80 1.34 6.95
C THR A 39 2.88 0.67 7.79
N ILE A 40 3.83 -0.02 7.15
CA ILE A 40 4.96 -0.66 7.85
C ILE A 40 5.84 0.39 8.53
N TYR A 41 6.14 1.51 7.87
CA TYR A 41 6.91 2.61 8.48
C TYR A 41 6.20 3.16 9.73
N GLY A 42 4.89 3.41 9.64
CA GLY A 42 4.10 3.87 10.79
C GLY A 42 4.11 2.86 11.93
N LEU A 43 3.98 1.57 11.62
CA LEU A 43 4.06 0.49 12.60
C LEU A 43 5.44 0.42 13.27
N VAL A 44 6.53 0.53 12.50
CA VAL A 44 7.90 0.52 13.02
C VAL A 44 8.11 1.68 13.99
N VAL A 45 7.66 2.89 13.65
CA VAL A 45 7.75 4.05 14.55
C VAL A 45 6.91 3.84 15.80
N ALA A 46 5.68 3.33 15.68
CA ALA A 46 4.81 3.04 16.83
C ALA A 46 5.42 1.99 17.77
N LEU A 47 5.99 0.91 17.22
CA LEU A 47 6.67 -0.12 17.99
C LEU A 47 7.97 0.40 18.63
N ALA A 48 8.73 1.23 17.92
CA ALA A 48 9.91 1.88 18.47
C ALA A 48 9.54 2.79 19.64
N LEU A 49 8.46 3.57 19.55
CA LEU A 49 7.98 4.40 20.66
C LEU A 49 7.42 3.57 21.82
N LEU A 50 6.86 2.39 21.57
CA LEU A 50 6.28 1.55 22.63
C LEU A 50 7.35 0.75 23.39
N PHE A 51 8.34 0.20 22.69
CA PHE A 51 9.32 -0.75 23.26
C PHE A 51 10.75 -0.25 23.32
N ALA A 52 11.11 0.74 22.49
CA ALA A 52 12.45 1.30 22.38
C ALA A 52 12.44 2.82 22.53
N ASN A 53 11.51 3.35 23.36
CA ASN A 53 11.24 4.77 23.47
C ASN A 53 12.51 5.54 23.84
N PRO A 54 13.10 6.34 22.93
CA PRO A 54 14.32 7.08 23.22
C PRO A 54 14.08 8.23 24.21
N PHE A 55 12.82 8.58 24.49
CA PHE A 55 12.43 9.66 25.39
C PHE A 55 12.09 9.19 26.81
N ALA A 56 12.02 7.88 27.07
CA ALA A 56 11.68 7.35 28.39
C ALA A 56 12.86 7.33 29.37
N GLY A 57 14.08 7.59 28.90
CA GLY A 57 15.32 7.52 29.69
C GLY A 57 15.89 8.86 30.17
N SER A 58 15.14 9.97 30.06
CA SER A 58 15.51 11.29 30.60
C SER A 58 14.95 11.56 31.99
#